data_AF-A0A8T3RKS3-F1
#
_entry.id   AF-A0A8T3RKS3-F1
#
_cell.length_a   1.000
_cell.length_b   1.000
_cell.length_c   1.000
_cell.angle_alpha   90.00
_cell.angle_beta   90.00
_cell.angle_gamma   90.00
#
_symmetry.space_group_name_H-M   'P 1'
#
loop_
_entity.id
_entity.type
_entity.pdbx_description
1 polymer ?
#
loop_
_entity_poly.entity_id
_entity_poly.type
_entity_poly.pdbx_seq_one_letter_code
_entity_poly.pdbx_strand_id
1 'polypeptide(L)'
;MPHLNAIFTYSFLTASIAALWFRPRTKPHCGLSDVSLFPFLASLAVGLWAGFITLVALPFIAVFFLSAYIFATDGTVHYQRGAAIVAIIVLSAGFMAHVVPGFANYKVISDVTFSAGALPYSQYFNYDKALIGLALIAFCVPVCKEKARWGAFLKATLPWSLLVFIVVLSLAILIGYVRFDPKVPPEFFRWAWINLFFTCIPEEALFRGFVQRGLQERLGASRHGDVIALAVTSLLF
;
A
#
# COMPACT_ATOMS: atom_id res chain seq x y z
N MET A 1 -5.53 15.19 23.23
CA MET A 1 -4.64 15.77 22.18
C MET A 1 -4.06 14.76 21.20
N PRO A 2 -3.54 13.56 21.57
CA PRO A 2 -2.87 12.65 20.62
C PRO A 2 -3.79 12.15 19.49
N HIS A 3 -5.08 11.98 19.76
CA HIS A 3 -6.06 11.56 18.76
C HIS A 3 -6.24 12.58 17.61
N LEU A 4 -6.24 13.88 17.91
CA LEU A 4 -6.40 14.93 16.89
C LEU A 4 -5.16 14.98 15.97
N ASN A 5 -3.98 14.90 16.56
CA ASN A 5 -2.72 14.86 15.82
C ASN A 5 -2.64 13.63 14.93
N ALA A 6 -3.09 12.46 15.42
CA ALA A 6 -3.17 11.25 14.62
C ALA A 6 -4.06 11.49 13.39
N ILE A 7 -5.28 12.01 13.60
CA ILE A 7 -6.19 12.32 12.49
C ILE A 7 -5.49 13.21 11.44
N PHE A 8 -4.82 14.29 11.85
CA PHE A 8 -4.13 15.17 10.90
C PHE A 8 -2.97 14.46 10.18
N THR A 9 -2.08 13.79 10.89
CA THR A 9 -0.94 13.05 10.31
C THR A 9 -1.41 12.07 9.23
N TYR A 10 -2.38 11.21 9.57
CA TYR A 10 -2.82 10.15 8.68
C TYR A 10 -3.80 10.63 7.58
N SER A 11 -4.61 11.66 7.84
CA SER A 11 -5.48 12.25 6.81
C SER A 11 -4.67 12.98 5.75
N PHE A 12 -3.61 13.71 6.15
CA PHE A 12 -2.71 14.33 5.20
C PHE A 12 -1.94 13.29 4.37
N LEU A 13 -1.47 12.19 4.98
CA LEU A 13 -0.85 11.11 4.21
C LEU A 13 -1.84 10.50 3.22
N THR A 14 -3.08 10.26 3.66
CA THR A 14 -4.11 9.71 2.79
C THR A 14 -4.43 10.66 1.63
N ALA A 15 -4.54 11.96 1.91
CA ALA A 15 -4.75 12.98 0.88
C ALA A 15 -3.59 13.01 -0.13
N SER A 16 -2.35 12.86 0.34
CA SER A 16 -1.16 12.77 -0.52
C SER A 16 -1.22 11.57 -1.47
N ILE A 17 -1.60 10.39 -0.96
CA ILE A 17 -1.78 9.17 -1.77
C ILE A 17 -2.92 9.36 -2.76
N ALA A 18 -4.10 9.81 -2.30
CA ALA A 18 -5.26 10.03 -3.15
C ALA A 18 -4.98 11.05 -4.29
N ALA A 19 -4.19 12.08 -4.02
CA ALA A 19 -3.80 13.09 -5.00
C ALA A 19 -3.06 12.51 -6.22
N LEU A 20 -2.42 11.33 -6.10
CA LEU A 20 -1.73 10.67 -7.22
C LEU A 20 -2.69 10.28 -8.35
N TRP A 21 -3.94 9.96 -8.03
CA TRP A 21 -4.97 9.65 -9.04
C TRP A 21 -5.45 10.89 -9.81
N PHE A 22 -5.32 12.09 -9.23
CA PHE A 22 -5.76 13.36 -9.83
C PHE A 22 -4.66 14.09 -10.61
N ARG A 23 -3.46 13.51 -10.72
CA ARG A 23 -2.34 14.12 -11.46
C ARG A 23 -2.73 14.37 -12.94
N PRO A 24 -2.48 15.57 -13.51
CA PRO A 24 -2.70 15.84 -14.93
C PRO A 24 -1.97 14.83 -15.82
N ARG A 25 -2.61 14.37 -16.90
CA ARG A 25 -2.04 13.40 -17.86
C ARG A 25 -0.79 13.90 -18.59
N THR A 26 -0.59 15.21 -18.64
CA THR A 26 0.50 15.86 -19.38
C THR A 26 1.84 15.85 -18.66
N LYS A 27 1.87 15.55 -17.34
CA LYS A 27 3.13 15.44 -16.60
C LYS A 27 3.64 13.99 -16.66
N PRO A 28 4.95 13.76 -16.93
CA PRO A 28 5.54 12.43 -16.95
C PRO A 28 5.31 11.72 -15.60
N HIS A 29 5.28 10.39 -15.61
CA HIS A 29 5.00 9.53 -14.45
C HIS A 29 6.08 9.58 -13.34
N CYS A 30 7.03 10.51 -13.41
CA CYS A 30 8.11 10.60 -12.44
C CYS A 30 7.77 11.64 -11.35
N GLY A 31 7.49 11.16 -10.14
CA GLY A 31 7.59 11.93 -8.90
C GLY A 31 6.29 12.48 -8.30
N LEU A 32 6.41 13.08 -7.12
CA LEU A 32 5.29 13.71 -6.42
C LEU A 32 4.90 15.00 -7.15
N SER A 33 3.61 15.17 -7.46
CA SER A 33 3.07 16.46 -7.88
C SER A 33 3.02 17.42 -6.70
N ASP A 34 2.97 18.72 -6.94
CA ASP A 34 2.82 19.74 -5.87
C ASP A 34 1.62 19.44 -4.96
N VAL A 35 0.54 18.93 -5.55
CA VAL A 35 -0.71 18.54 -4.87
C VAL A 35 -0.54 17.32 -3.95
N SER A 36 0.40 16.42 -4.24
CA SER A 36 0.71 15.25 -3.39
C SER A 36 1.85 15.55 -2.42
N LEU A 37 2.81 16.39 -2.82
CA LEU A 37 3.97 16.76 -2.01
C LEU A 37 3.57 17.60 -0.80
N PHE A 38 2.74 18.63 -0.97
CA PHE A 38 2.32 19.49 0.14
C PHE A 38 1.65 18.72 1.30
N PRO A 39 0.61 17.88 1.06
CA PRO A 39 0.02 17.09 2.13
C PRO A 39 0.99 16.03 2.69
N PHE A 40 1.92 15.50 1.89
CA PHE A 40 2.96 14.62 2.43
C PHE A 40 3.87 15.35 3.43
N LEU A 41 4.36 16.54 3.09
CA LEU A 41 5.21 17.33 3.97
C LEU A 41 4.45 17.78 5.23
N ALA A 42 3.18 18.16 5.10
CA ALA A 42 2.32 18.47 6.24
C ALA A 42 2.13 17.23 7.15
N SER A 43 1.90 16.05 6.56
CA SER A 43 1.81 14.78 7.28
C SER A 43 3.09 14.49 8.06
N LEU A 44 4.26 14.64 7.42
CA LEU A 44 5.56 14.41 8.03
C LEU A 44 5.82 15.39 9.18
N ALA A 45 5.53 16.67 8.98
CA ALA A 45 5.71 17.71 10.01
C ALA A 45 4.84 17.44 11.24
N VAL A 46 3.55 17.15 11.05
CA VAL A 46 2.64 16.82 12.16
C VAL A 46 3.02 15.50 12.81
N GLY A 47 3.41 14.49 12.03
CA GLY A 47 3.86 13.19 12.54
C GLY A 47 5.13 13.28 13.40
N LEU A 48 6.09 14.11 12.99
CA LEU A 48 7.29 14.43 13.78
C LEU A 48 6.94 15.17 15.06
N TRP A 49 6.11 16.21 14.97
CA TRP A 49 5.69 17.00 16.12
C TRP A 49 4.89 16.18 17.15
N ALA A 50 4.04 15.27 16.66
CA ALA A 50 3.20 14.42 17.50
C ALA A 50 3.91 13.16 18.02
N GLY A 51 5.15 12.89 17.56
CA GLY A 51 5.94 11.73 17.97
C GLY A 51 5.53 10.39 17.33
N PHE A 52 4.66 10.40 16.31
CA PHE A 52 4.36 9.20 15.51
C PHE A 52 5.51 8.84 14.57
N ILE A 53 6.33 9.83 14.23
CA ILE A 53 7.54 9.68 13.43
C ILE A 53 8.66 10.33 14.24
N THR A 54 9.79 9.67 14.35
CA THR A 54 10.99 10.25 14.99
C THR A 54 12.00 10.67 13.94
N LEU A 55 13.00 11.47 14.33
CA LEU A 55 14.10 11.85 13.42
C LEU A 55 14.86 10.63 12.87
N VAL A 56 14.85 9.50 13.58
CA VAL A 56 15.47 8.24 13.14
C VAL A 56 14.80 7.67 11.89
N ALA A 57 13.51 7.95 11.65
CA ALA A 57 12.81 7.46 10.48
C ALA A 57 13.22 8.20 9.19
N LEU A 58 13.65 9.46 9.28
CA LEU A 58 13.87 10.34 8.12
C LEU A 58 14.89 9.79 7.10
N PRO A 59 16.04 9.22 7.51
CA PRO A 59 16.97 8.59 6.56
C PRO A 59 16.34 7.43 5.79
N PHE A 60 15.53 6.58 6.44
CA PHE A 60 14.86 5.46 5.78
C PHE A 60 13.82 5.94 4.77
N ILE A 61 13.04 6.96 5.13
CA ILE A 61 12.10 7.61 4.21
C ILE A 61 12.86 8.19 3.02
N ALA A 62 13.93 8.95 3.26
CA ALA A 62 14.74 9.57 2.20
C ALA A 62 15.35 8.53 1.25
N VAL A 63 15.98 7.49 1.78
CA VAL A 63 16.58 6.41 0.98
C VAL A 63 15.52 5.68 0.17
N PHE A 64 14.34 5.42 0.74
CA PHE A 64 13.26 4.74 0.02
C PHE A 64 12.74 5.56 -1.16
N PHE A 65 12.45 6.84 -0.94
CA PHE A 65 12.00 7.76 -2.01
C PHE A 65 13.09 7.99 -3.07
N LEU A 66 14.35 8.15 -2.64
CA LEU A 66 15.49 8.27 -3.57
C LEU A 66 15.65 7.01 -4.42
N SER A 67 15.52 5.83 -3.83
CA SER A 67 15.61 4.56 -4.56
C SER A 67 14.50 4.43 -5.60
N ALA A 68 13.26 4.78 -5.23
CA ALA A 68 12.13 4.81 -6.17
C ALA A 68 12.37 5.80 -7.32
N TYR A 69 12.92 6.98 -7.01
CA TYR A 69 13.28 7.99 -8.02
C TYR A 69 14.39 7.50 -8.96
N ILE A 70 15.47 6.91 -8.42
CA ILE A 70 16.57 6.35 -9.23
C ILE A 70 16.03 5.26 -10.15
N PHE A 71 15.21 4.34 -9.64
CA PHE A 71 14.63 3.28 -10.45
C PHE A 71 13.78 3.81 -11.61
N ALA A 72 13.05 4.90 -11.39
CA ALA A 72 12.14 5.51 -12.36
C ALA A 72 12.82 6.46 -13.36
N THR A 73 14.10 6.80 -13.14
CA THR A 73 14.83 7.75 -13.98
C THR A 73 15.46 7.04 -15.18
N ASP A 74 15.14 7.52 -16.39
CA ASP A 74 15.74 7.04 -17.62
C ASP A 74 17.24 7.33 -17.68
N GLY A 75 18.02 6.41 -18.25
CA GLY A 75 19.47 6.54 -18.37
C GLY A 75 20.27 6.17 -17.11
N THR A 76 19.62 5.67 -16.06
CA THR A 76 20.31 5.18 -14.86
C THR A 76 21.18 3.96 -15.15
N VAL A 77 22.39 3.96 -14.58
CA VAL A 77 23.37 2.89 -14.81
C VAL A 77 22.91 1.60 -14.13
N HIS A 78 23.17 0.46 -14.75
CA HIS A 78 22.67 -0.86 -14.33
C HIS A 78 22.89 -1.17 -12.84
N TYR A 79 24.07 -0.84 -12.28
CA TYR A 79 24.38 -1.10 -10.88
C TYR A 79 23.56 -0.21 -9.92
N GLN A 80 23.32 1.06 -10.28
CA GLN A 80 22.49 1.97 -9.49
C GLN A 80 21.04 1.50 -9.47
N ARG A 81 20.53 1.07 -10.63
CA ARG A 81 19.18 0.52 -10.73
C ARG A 81 19.04 -0.79 -9.95
N GLY A 82 20.06 -1.66 -9.99
CA GLY A 82 20.13 -2.86 -9.16
C GLY A 82 20.10 -2.54 -7.66
N ALA A 83 20.93 -1.60 -7.21
CA ALA A 83 20.96 -1.14 -5.82
C ALA A 83 19.63 -0.53 -5.38
N ALA A 84 18.99 0.27 -6.24
CA ALA A 84 17.67 0.85 -5.98
C ALA A 84 16.59 -0.23 -5.82
N ILE A 85 16.59 -1.27 -6.66
CA ILE A 85 15.65 -2.40 -6.52
C ILE A 85 15.86 -3.11 -5.18
N VAL A 86 17.12 -3.42 -4.82
CA VAL A 86 17.42 -4.07 -3.53
C VAL A 86 16.96 -3.21 -2.37
N ALA A 87 17.24 -1.91 -2.39
CA ALA A 87 16.79 -0.98 -1.35
C ALA A 87 15.26 -0.90 -1.25
N ILE A 88 14.55 -0.83 -2.38
CA ILE A 88 13.07 -0.84 -2.41
C ILE A 88 12.53 -2.12 -1.77
N ILE A 89 13.04 -3.29 -2.16
CA ILE A 89 12.54 -4.58 -1.64
C ILE A 89 12.84 -4.73 -0.14
N VAL A 90 14.07 -4.45 0.28
CA VAL A 90 14.49 -4.60 1.69
C VAL A 90 13.75 -3.63 2.60
N LEU A 91 13.65 -2.35 2.20
CA LEU A 91 12.92 -1.36 3.01
C LEU A 91 11.41 -1.61 2.99
N SER A 92 10.83 -2.05 1.88
CA SER A 92 9.41 -2.42 1.84
C SER A 92 9.13 -3.59 2.78
N ALA A 93 9.97 -4.62 2.78
CA ALA A 93 9.85 -5.74 3.72
C ALA A 93 9.98 -5.24 5.18
N GLY A 94 10.92 -4.34 5.46
CA GLY A 94 11.09 -3.73 6.77
C GLY A 94 9.88 -2.90 7.23
N PHE A 95 9.30 -2.09 6.34
CA PHE A 95 8.10 -1.28 6.60
C PHE A 95 6.85 -2.16 6.75
N MET A 96 6.72 -3.23 5.96
CA MET A 96 5.60 -4.18 6.11
C MET A 96 5.69 -4.98 7.40
N ALA A 97 6.90 -5.32 7.85
CA ALA A 97 7.14 -6.02 9.11
C ALA A 97 7.18 -5.07 10.33
N HIS A 98 7.07 -3.75 10.14
CA HIS A 98 7.17 -2.74 11.18
C HIS A 98 8.47 -2.82 12.01
N VAL A 99 9.57 -3.28 11.40
CA VAL A 99 10.87 -3.45 12.08
C VAL A 99 11.81 -2.25 11.88
N VAL A 100 11.47 -1.33 10.97
CA VAL A 100 12.28 -0.12 10.74
C VAL A 100 12.07 0.84 11.93
N PRO A 101 13.14 1.32 12.57
CA PRO A 101 13.01 2.16 13.75
C PRO A 101 12.45 3.54 13.40
N GLY A 102 11.79 4.13 14.40
CA GLY A 102 11.36 5.52 14.36
C GLY A 102 9.93 5.74 13.88
N PHE A 103 9.14 4.68 13.69
CA PHE A 103 7.70 4.74 13.46
C PHE A 103 6.94 4.26 14.71
N ALA A 104 6.16 5.15 15.31
CA ALA A 104 5.22 4.83 16.39
C ALA A 104 3.79 4.85 15.83
N ASN A 105 3.44 3.78 15.11
CA ASN A 105 2.16 3.62 14.44
C ASN A 105 0.99 3.71 15.44
N TYR A 106 -0.01 4.53 15.13
CA TYR A 106 -1.10 4.83 16.06
C TYR A 106 -2.15 3.72 16.06
N LYS A 107 -2.43 3.13 17.23
CA LYS A 107 -3.50 2.14 17.41
C LYS A 107 -4.85 2.83 17.37
N VAL A 108 -5.66 2.53 16.36
CA VAL A 108 -6.94 3.20 16.08
C VAL A 108 -8.12 2.41 16.61
N ILE A 109 -8.11 1.10 16.37
CA ILE A 109 -9.07 0.15 16.92
C ILE A 109 -8.29 -0.67 17.93
N SER A 110 -8.77 -0.71 19.17
CA SER A 110 -8.06 -1.32 20.29
C SER A 110 -8.89 -2.43 20.92
N ASP A 111 -8.50 -3.66 20.61
CA ASP A 111 -8.93 -4.89 21.30
C ASP A 111 -10.46 -5.05 21.33
N VAL A 112 -11.10 -4.71 20.21
CA VAL A 112 -12.56 -4.82 20.04
C VAL A 112 -12.92 -6.26 19.71
N THR A 113 -13.84 -6.83 20.48
CA THR A 113 -14.38 -8.18 20.22
C THR A 113 -15.68 -8.04 19.44
N PHE A 114 -15.66 -8.34 18.14
CA PHE A 114 -16.81 -8.11 17.26
C PHE A 114 -17.94 -9.13 17.43
N SER A 115 -17.63 -10.37 17.80
CA SER A 115 -18.60 -11.47 17.97
C SER A 115 -18.28 -12.28 19.23
N ALA A 116 -19.31 -12.92 19.81
CA ALA A 116 -19.11 -13.81 20.94
C ALA A 116 -18.14 -14.95 20.55
N GLY A 117 -17.03 -15.07 21.27
CA GLY A 117 -15.98 -16.05 21.00
C GLY A 117 -14.93 -15.64 19.96
N ALA A 118 -15.03 -14.45 19.35
CA ALA A 118 -13.98 -13.92 18.49
C ALA A 118 -12.77 -13.45 19.31
N LEU A 119 -11.57 -13.52 18.73
CA LEU A 119 -10.39 -12.91 19.32
C LEU A 119 -10.51 -11.38 19.26
N PRO A 120 -9.95 -10.66 20.25
CA PRO A 120 -9.88 -9.20 20.21
C PRO A 120 -9.13 -8.72 18.96
N TYR A 121 -9.72 -7.78 18.24
CA TYR A 121 -9.13 -7.20 17.05
C TYR A 121 -8.56 -5.82 17.35
N SER A 122 -7.33 -5.59 16.91
CA SER A 122 -6.65 -4.30 16.97
C SER A 122 -6.19 -3.89 15.57
N GLN A 123 -6.26 -2.60 15.26
CA GLN A 123 -5.84 -2.04 13.99
C GLN A 123 -5.08 -0.73 14.18
N TYR A 124 -4.04 -0.54 13.36
CA TYR A 124 -3.15 0.60 13.44
C TYR A 124 -3.17 1.40 12.13
N PHE A 125 -2.96 2.71 12.23
CA PHE A 125 -2.51 3.48 11.08
C PHE A 125 -1.00 3.24 10.91
N ASN A 126 -0.64 2.42 9.94
CA ASN A 126 0.75 2.05 9.67
C ASN A 126 1.40 3.04 8.70
N TYR A 127 2.05 4.07 9.26
CA TYR A 127 2.62 5.16 8.47
C TYR A 127 3.68 4.66 7.49
N ASP A 128 4.61 3.86 8.00
CA ASP A 128 5.67 3.18 7.27
C ASP A 128 5.15 2.38 6.06
N LYS A 129 4.12 1.55 6.27
CA LYS A 129 3.53 0.77 5.18
C LYS A 129 2.87 1.67 4.13
N ALA A 130 2.18 2.72 4.54
CA ALA A 130 1.56 3.66 3.60
C ALA A 130 2.57 4.41 2.71
N LEU A 131 3.82 4.60 3.17
CA LEU A 131 4.88 5.20 2.35
C LEU A 131 5.25 4.34 1.14
N ILE A 132 5.11 3.02 1.23
CA ILE A 132 5.32 2.10 0.09
C ILE A 132 4.37 2.48 -1.05
N GLY A 133 3.08 2.60 -0.74
CA GLY A 133 2.06 3.00 -1.70
C GLY A 133 2.34 4.38 -2.29
N LEU A 134 2.66 5.36 -1.44
CA LEU A 134 2.96 6.73 -1.88
C LEU A 134 4.15 6.78 -2.84
N ALA A 135 5.29 6.21 -2.47
CA ALA A 135 6.49 6.29 -3.30
C ALA A 135 6.35 5.45 -4.58
N LEU A 136 5.92 4.20 -4.49
CA LEU A 136 5.85 3.34 -5.67
C LEU A 136 4.83 3.84 -6.68
N ILE A 137 3.68 4.36 -6.25
CA ILE A 137 2.71 4.95 -7.18
C ILE A 137 3.20 6.29 -7.74
N ALA A 138 3.92 7.09 -6.95
CA ALA A 138 4.44 8.36 -7.41
C ALA A 138 5.55 8.21 -8.48
N PHE A 139 6.37 7.16 -8.40
CA PHE A 139 7.56 7.02 -9.26
C PHE A 139 7.52 5.80 -10.18
N CYS A 140 7.01 4.65 -9.75
CA CYS A 140 7.26 3.36 -10.41
C CYS A 140 6.01 2.74 -11.06
N VAL A 141 4.82 2.98 -10.49
CA VAL A 141 3.58 2.26 -10.84
C VAL A 141 2.60 3.20 -11.54
N PRO A 142 2.13 2.86 -12.76
CA PRO A 142 1.18 3.67 -13.50
C PRO A 142 -0.22 3.51 -12.89
N VAL A 143 -0.94 4.63 -12.82
CA VAL A 143 -2.31 4.68 -12.30
C VAL A 143 -3.31 4.73 -13.45
N CYS A 144 -4.37 3.91 -13.37
CA CYS A 144 -5.46 3.95 -14.35
C CYS A 144 -6.36 5.18 -14.11
N LYS A 145 -6.33 6.14 -15.04
CA LYS A 145 -7.10 7.40 -14.97
C LYS A 145 -8.38 7.39 -15.80
N GLU A 146 -8.61 6.36 -16.61
CA GLU A 146 -9.73 6.30 -17.55
C GLU A 146 -10.98 5.73 -16.91
N LYS A 147 -11.97 6.59 -16.59
CA LYS A 147 -13.30 6.17 -16.10
C LYS A 147 -13.93 5.05 -16.95
N ALA A 148 -13.78 5.11 -18.28
CA ALA A 148 -14.30 4.09 -19.18
C ALA A 148 -13.67 2.70 -18.97
N ARG A 149 -12.39 2.63 -18.57
CA ARG A 149 -11.71 1.36 -18.26
C ARG A 149 -12.15 0.76 -16.94
N TRP A 150 -12.63 1.56 -15.99
CA TRP A 150 -13.14 1.05 -14.72
C TRP A 150 -14.36 0.14 -14.89
N GLY A 151 -15.27 0.48 -15.81
CA GLY A 151 -16.44 -0.37 -16.09
C GLY A 151 -16.05 -1.73 -16.68
N ALA A 152 -15.11 -1.75 -17.62
CA ALA A 152 -14.59 -3.00 -18.20
C ALA A 152 -13.82 -3.82 -17.17
N PHE A 153 -12.97 -3.16 -16.36
CA PHE A 153 -12.23 -3.80 -15.27
C PHE A 153 -13.18 -4.46 -14.26
N LEU A 154 -14.19 -3.73 -13.76
CA LEU A 154 -15.15 -4.26 -12.79
C LEU A 154 -15.93 -5.43 -13.37
N LYS A 155 -16.37 -5.36 -14.63
CA LYS A 155 -17.05 -6.49 -15.28
C LYS A 155 -16.17 -7.73 -15.40
N ALA A 156 -14.87 -7.54 -15.63
CA ALA A 156 -13.92 -8.64 -15.73
C ALA A 156 -13.54 -9.23 -14.37
N THR A 157 -13.42 -8.42 -13.32
CA THR A 157 -12.91 -8.88 -12.01
C THR A 157 -13.99 -9.25 -11.01
N LEU A 158 -15.13 -8.53 -11.00
CA LEU A 158 -16.18 -8.73 -9.99
C LEU A 158 -16.73 -10.16 -9.93
N PRO A 159 -17.02 -10.86 -11.05
CA PRO A 159 -17.52 -12.25 -10.99
C PRO A 159 -16.52 -13.20 -10.31
N TRP A 160 -15.23 -13.05 -10.62
CA TRP A 160 -14.17 -13.86 -10.02
C TRP A 160 -13.95 -13.52 -8.55
N SER A 161 -13.97 -12.23 -8.19
CA SER A 161 -13.86 -11.81 -6.79
C SER A 161 -15.03 -12.35 -5.96
N LEU A 162 -16.26 -12.32 -6.49
CA LEU A 162 -17.44 -12.89 -5.82
C LEU A 162 -17.35 -14.41 -5.71
N LEU A 163 -16.89 -15.10 -6.77
CA LEU A 163 -16.70 -16.54 -6.74
C LEU A 163 -15.68 -16.94 -5.66
N VAL A 164 -14.51 -16.30 -5.64
CA VAL A 164 -13.48 -16.55 -4.62
C VAL A 164 -14.02 -16.26 -3.22
N PHE A 165 -14.73 -15.15 -3.04
CA PHE A 165 -15.35 -14.81 -1.76
C PHE A 165 -16.34 -15.89 -1.30
N ILE A 166 -17.23 -16.35 -2.17
CA ILE A 166 -18.21 -17.40 -1.85
C ILE A 166 -17.49 -18.70 -1.51
N VAL A 167 -16.55 -19.15 -2.35
CA VAL A 167 -15.82 -20.41 -2.14
C VAL A 167 -15.04 -20.39 -0.82
N VAL A 168 -14.29 -19.32 -0.55
CA VAL A 168 -13.48 -19.21 0.67
C VAL A 168 -14.37 -19.12 1.91
N LEU A 169 -15.45 -18.32 1.87
CA LEU A 169 -16.38 -18.20 3.00
C LEU A 169 -17.10 -19.53 3.27
N SER A 170 -17.58 -20.22 2.23
CA SER A 170 -18.22 -21.53 2.37
C SER A 170 -17.26 -22.56 2.96
N LEU A 171 -16.02 -22.63 2.48
CA LEU A 171 -15.01 -23.53 3.04
C LEU A 171 -14.70 -23.20 4.51
N ALA A 172 -14.55 -21.92 4.85
CA ALA A 172 -14.29 -21.48 6.22
C ALA A 172 -15.44 -21.83 7.19
N ILE A 173 -16.69 -21.79 6.73
CA ILE A 173 -17.87 -22.24 7.50
C ILE A 173 -17.87 -23.76 7.62
N LEU A 174 -17.61 -24.50 6.54
CA LEU A 174 -17.62 -25.97 6.52
C LEU A 174 -16.58 -26.58 7.47
N ILE A 175 -15.39 -25.98 7.58
CA ILE A 175 -14.34 -26.42 8.52
C ILE A 175 -14.55 -25.88 9.95
N GLY A 176 -15.59 -25.09 10.19
CA GLY A 176 -15.90 -24.51 11.50
C GLY A 176 -14.98 -23.37 11.94
N TYR A 177 -14.17 -22.81 11.03
CA TYR A 177 -13.26 -21.70 11.34
C TYR A 177 -13.99 -20.36 11.49
N VAL A 178 -15.05 -20.15 10.70
CA VAL A 178 -15.88 -18.94 10.76
C VAL A 178 -17.33 -19.31 11.08
N ARG A 179 -17.94 -18.57 12.00
CA ARG A 179 -19.37 -18.59 12.24
C ARG A 179 -20.04 -17.48 11.44
N PHE A 180 -21.10 -17.82 10.71
CA PHE A 180 -21.89 -16.81 10.02
C PHE A 180 -22.62 -15.91 11.02
N ASP A 181 -22.26 -14.62 11.05
CA ASP A 181 -22.77 -13.60 11.98
C ASP A 181 -22.79 -12.23 11.27
N PRO A 182 -23.70 -12.02 10.30
CA PRO A 182 -23.72 -10.83 9.46
C PRO A 182 -24.09 -9.58 10.27
N LYS A 183 -23.19 -8.60 10.28
CA LYS A 183 -23.39 -7.29 10.90
C LYS A 183 -22.47 -6.25 10.31
N VAL A 184 -22.81 -4.98 10.52
CA VAL A 184 -21.96 -3.83 10.18
C VAL A 184 -21.55 -3.15 11.48
N PRO A 185 -20.33 -3.39 11.99
CA PRO A 185 -19.84 -2.73 13.19
C PRO A 185 -19.70 -1.21 13.00
N PRO A 186 -19.82 -0.39 14.06
CA PRO A 186 -19.55 1.05 13.99
C PRO A 186 -18.18 1.40 13.41
N GLU A 187 -17.20 0.51 13.58
CA GLU A 187 -15.81 0.66 13.12
C GLU A 187 -15.64 0.39 11.63
N PHE A 188 -16.65 -0.16 10.94
CA PHE A 188 -16.55 -0.68 9.57
C PHE A 188 -15.93 0.32 8.59
N PHE A 189 -16.43 1.56 8.55
CA PHE A 189 -15.91 2.57 7.61
C PHE A 189 -14.48 2.96 7.92
N ARG A 190 -14.11 2.99 9.20
CA ARG A 190 -12.74 3.29 9.64
C ARG A 190 -11.80 2.15 9.28
N TRP A 191 -12.21 0.91 9.55
CA TRP A 191 -11.51 -0.30 9.15
C TRP A 191 -11.29 -0.34 7.63
N ALA A 192 -12.34 -0.08 6.84
CA ALA A 192 -12.27 -0.13 5.39
C ALA A 192 -11.32 0.93 4.83
N TRP A 193 -11.37 2.16 5.37
CA TRP A 193 -10.45 3.23 5.00
C TRP A 193 -8.99 2.88 5.27
N ILE A 194 -8.70 2.36 6.48
CA ILE A 194 -7.34 1.96 6.86
C ILE A 194 -6.86 0.82 5.97
N ASN A 195 -7.69 -0.21 5.75
CA ASN A 195 -7.32 -1.32 4.88
C ASN A 195 -7.04 -0.83 3.46
N LEU A 196 -7.86 0.05 2.90
CA LEU A 196 -7.63 0.56 1.55
C LEU A 196 -6.29 1.30 1.42
N PHE A 197 -6.05 2.31 2.26
CA PHE A 197 -4.91 3.21 2.09
C PHE A 197 -3.60 2.76 2.74
N PHE A 198 -3.68 2.00 3.83
CA PHE A 198 -2.52 1.61 4.64
C PHE A 198 -2.18 0.12 4.49
N THR A 199 -3.02 -0.66 3.79
CA THR A 199 -2.79 -2.09 3.54
C THR A 199 -2.83 -2.41 2.05
N CYS A 200 -4.00 -2.34 1.41
CA CYS A 200 -4.22 -2.77 0.04
C CYS A 200 -3.44 -1.93 -0.98
N ILE A 201 -3.50 -0.60 -0.92
CA ILE A 201 -2.76 0.26 -1.86
C ILE A 201 -1.24 0.00 -1.79
N PRO A 202 -0.60 0.01 -0.60
CA PRO A 202 0.80 -0.37 -0.45
C PRO A 202 1.15 -1.75 -1.00
N GLU A 203 0.37 -2.77 -0.65
CA GLU A 203 0.61 -4.15 -1.08
C GLU A 203 0.46 -4.31 -2.58
N GLU A 204 -0.62 -3.81 -3.17
CA GLU A 204 -0.87 -3.89 -4.61
C GLU A 204 0.19 -3.11 -5.39
N ALA A 205 0.62 -1.93 -4.90
CA ALA A 205 1.70 -1.16 -5.52
C ALA A 205 3.04 -1.93 -5.50
N LEU A 206 3.36 -2.60 -4.39
CA LEU A 206 4.58 -3.39 -4.26
C LEU A 206 4.52 -4.68 -5.08
N PHE A 207 3.56 -5.54 -4.79
CA PHE A 207 3.53 -6.90 -5.32
C PHE A 207 3.08 -6.91 -6.79
N ARG A 208 1.94 -6.30 -7.12
CA ARG A 208 1.44 -6.31 -8.50
C ARG A 208 2.10 -5.21 -9.34
N GLY A 209 2.19 -4.01 -8.80
CA GLY A 209 2.68 -2.83 -9.52
C GLY A 209 4.18 -2.84 -9.79
N PHE A 210 4.98 -3.28 -8.82
CA PHE A 210 6.44 -3.24 -8.90
C PHE A 210 7.05 -4.61 -9.18
N VAL A 211 6.83 -5.61 -8.30
CA VAL A 211 7.46 -6.93 -8.40
C VAL A 211 6.96 -7.72 -9.61
N GLN A 212 5.65 -7.97 -9.69
CA GLN A 212 5.07 -8.79 -10.75
C GLN A 212 5.32 -8.17 -12.12
N ARG A 213 5.02 -6.89 -12.27
CA ARG A 213 5.27 -6.17 -13.52
C ARG A 213 6.75 -6.20 -13.92
N GLY A 214 7.67 -5.96 -12.98
CA GLY A 214 9.10 -6.01 -13.24
C GLY A 214 9.57 -7.41 -13.68
N LEU A 215 9.01 -8.47 -13.09
CA LEU A 215 9.25 -9.85 -13.52
C LEU A 215 8.68 -10.11 -14.93
N GLN A 216 7.46 -9.65 -15.22
CA GLN A 216 6.84 -9.80 -16.54
C GLN A 216 7.64 -9.07 -17.63
N GLU A 217 8.12 -7.86 -17.37
CA GLU A 217 8.93 -7.10 -18.33
C GLU A 217 10.26 -7.80 -18.64
N ARG A 218 10.84 -8.53 -17.68
CA ARG A 218 12.11 -9.28 -17.87
C ARG A 218 11.90 -10.69 -18.44
N LEU A 219 10.83 -11.36 -18.05
CA LEU A 219 10.54 -12.74 -18.43
C LEU A 219 9.58 -12.86 -19.62
N GLY A 220 8.97 -11.77 -20.08
CA GLY A 220 7.88 -11.77 -21.07
C GLY A 220 8.25 -12.31 -22.45
N ALA A 221 9.54 -12.41 -22.78
CA ALA A 221 10.01 -13.11 -23.99
C ALA A 221 9.90 -14.65 -23.88
N SER A 222 9.69 -15.18 -22.67
CA SER A 222 9.54 -16.61 -22.41
C SER A 222 8.07 -17.01 -22.41
N ARG A 223 7.77 -18.20 -22.95
CA ARG A 223 6.42 -18.77 -23.06
C ARG A 223 5.65 -18.84 -21.73
N HIS A 224 6.36 -18.91 -20.60
CA HIS A 224 5.80 -19.04 -19.26
C HIS A 224 6.06 -17.82 -18.36
N GLY A 225 6.60 -16.72 -18.92
CA GLY A 225 7.05 -15.57 -18.13
C GLY A 225 5.95 -14.96 -17.25
N ASP A 226 4.74 -14.82 -17.80
CA ASP A 226 3.59 -14.30 -17.07
C ASP A 226 3.14 -15.21 -15.93
N VAL A 227 3.12 -16.53 -16.17
CA VAL A 227 2.72 -17.52 -15.15
C VAL A 227 3.75 -17.56 -14.03
N ILE A 228 5.04 -17.52 -14.37
CA ILE A 228 6.13 -17.49 -13.38
C ILE A 228 6.06 -16.21 -12.55
N ALA A 229 5.90 -15.05 -13.19
CA ALA A 229 5.77 -13.78 -12.49
C ALA A 229 4.57 -13.79 -11.53
N LEU A 230 3.41 -14.29 -11.98
CA LEU A 230 2.22 -14.42 -11.15
C LEU A 230 2.45 -15.37 -9.97
N ALA A 231 3.04 -16.54 -10.20
CA ALA A 231 3.31 -17.54 -9.17
C ALA A 231 4.29 -17.01 -8.12
N VAL A 232 5.42 -16.43 -8.56
CA VAL A 232 6.44 -15.88 -7.65
C VAL A 232 5.85 -14.74 -6.82
N THR A 233 5.16 -13.78 -7.43
CA THR A 233 4.55 -12.69 -6.67
C THR A 233 3.49 -13.18 -5.70
N SER A 234 2.70 -14.19 -6.07
CA SER A 234 1.65 -14.71 -5.18
C SER A 234 2.19 -15.55 -4.02
N LEU A 235 3.41 -16.09 -4.13
CA LEU A 235 4.12 -16.74 -3.02
C LEU A 235 4.81 -15.75 -2.08
N LEU A 236 5.20 -14.59 -2.60
CA LEU A 236 5.84 -13.52 -1.81
C LEU A 236 4.83 -12.66 -1.05
N PHE A 237 3.58 -12.58 -1.53
CA PHE A 237 2.46 -11.90 -0.89
C PHE A 237 1.93 -12.72 0.28
#